data_AF-A0A1B8AQT6-F1
#
_entry.id   AF-A0A1B8AQT6-F1
#
_cell.length_a   1.000
_cell.length_b   1.000
_cell.length_c   1.000
_cell.angle_alpha   90.00
_cell.angle_beta   90.00
_cell.angle_gamma   90.00
#
_symmetry.space_group_name_H-M   'P 1'
#
loop_
_entity.id
_entity.type
_entity.pdbx_description
1 polymer ?
#
loop_
_entity_poly.entity_id
_entity_poly.type
_entity_poly.pdbx_seq_one_letter_code
_entity_poly.pdbx_strand_id
1 'polypeptide(L)'
;MEVYAVRDIGKDEEIYNSYIEVVCSHQVRMKELSNWGFQCSCPACEGPDAPQHDERRRRIAQNRGILEFYKDIRDDGQRPRFAEIPKSDLEALKLCQENVTLLQEEGLVEQLGVSYGWCAKFAKGAGLDELAEDYEEMEFEILVITTGEYVE
;
A
#
# COMPACT_ATOMS: atom_id res chain seq x y z
N MET A 1 22.60 8.29 5.71
CA MET A 1 21.46 7.39 5.98
C MET A 1 20.65 8.07 7.05
N GLU A 2 19.42 8.43 6.72
CA GLU A 2 18.48 9.11 7.61
C GLU A 2 17.35 8.14 7.92
N VAL A 3 16.73 8.28 9.10
CA VAL A 3 15.63 7.42 9.56
C VAL A 3 14.54 8.35 10.09
N TYR A 4 13.35 8.22 9.52
CA TYR A 4 12.18 9.02 9.84
C TYR A 4 11.14 8.17 10.57
N ALA A 5 10.50 8.74 11.58
CA ALA A 5 9.38 8.09 12.28
C ALA A 5 8.10 8.30 11.46
N VAL A 6 7.43 7.20 11.09
CA VAL A 6 6.16 7.25 10.33
C VAL A 6 4.91 7.19 11.24
N ARG A 7 5.13 7.21 12.55
CA ARG A 7 4.11 7.22 13.60
C ARG A 7 4.71 7.76 14.89
N ASP A 8 3.85 8.07 15.86
CA ASP A 8 4.28 8.38 17.21
C ASP A 8 5.00 7.17 17.85
N ILE A 9 6.05 7.48 18.61
CA ILE A 9 6.87 6.50 19.34
C ILE A 9 6.88 6.90 20.81
N GLY A 10 6.39 6.00 21.66
CA GLY A 10 6.35 6.21 23.10
C GLY A 10 7.74 6.26 23.71
N LYS A 11 7.84 6.89 24.90
CA LYS A 11 9.07 6.81 25.69
C LYS A 11 9.38 5.35 26.02
N ASP A 12 10.64 4.96 25.81
CA ASP A 12 11.16 3.60 26.08
C ASP A 12 10.57 2.51 25.15
N GLU A 13 9.83 2.89 24.10
CA GLU A 13 9.36 1.98 23.06
C GLU A 13 10.52 1.54 22.15
N GLU A 14 10.57 0.24 21.81
CA GLU A 14 11.53 -0.27 20.83
C GLU A 14 11.17 0.24 19.43
N ILE A 15 12.18 0.72 18.70
CA ILE A 15 12.01 1.20 17.33
C ILE A 15 12.14 -0.01 16.39
N TYR A 16 11.09 -0.27 15.63
CA TYR A 16 11.06 -1.34 14.63
C TYR A 16 11.16 -0.79 13.21
N ASN A 17 11.79 -1.57 12.34
CA ASN A 17 11.77 -1.39 10.89
C ASN A 17 11.57 -2.76 10.22
N SER A 18 11.03 -2.79 9.01
CA SER A 18 10.94 -4.01 8.21
C SER A 18 12.20 -4.21 7.37
N TYR A 19 12.70 -5.45 7.31
CA TYR A 19 13.82 -5.84 6.44
C TYR A 19 13.37 -6.44 5.11
N ILE A 20 12.06 -6.56 4.91
CA ILE A 20 11.42 -7.23 3.79
C ILE A 20 10.20 -6.43 3.31
N GLU A 21 9.67 -6.79 2.14
CA GLU A 21 8.35 -6.33 1.71
C GLU A 21 7.27 -6.96 2.59
N VAL A 22 6.39 -6.14 3.15
CA VAL A 22 5.40 -6.54 4.15
C VAL A 22 3.99 -6.71 3.57
N VAL A 23 3.77 -6.19 2.36
CA VAL A 23 2.57 -6.39 1.54
C VAL A 23 2.64 -7.75 0.84
N CYS A 24 2.66 -8.80 1.64
CA CYS A 24 2.65 -10.19 1.18
C CYS A 24 2.12 -11.13 2.26
N SER A 25 1.89 -12.39 1.91
CA SER A 25 1.42 -13.39 2.88
C SER A 25 2.45 -13.67 3.97
N HIS A 26 1.98 -14.12 5.13
CA HIS A 26 2.78 -14.58 6.25
C HIS A 26 3.80 -15.63 5.83
N GLN A 27 3.41 -16.56 4.96
CA GLN A 27 4.31 -17.58 4.43
C GLN A 27 5.49 -16.96 3.66
N VAL A 28 5.22 -15.93 2.84
CA VAL A 28 6.28 -15.21 2.11
C VAL A 28 7.16 -14.45 3.11
N ARG A 29 6.57 -13.73 4.07
CA ARG A 29 7.34 -13.03 5.12
C ARG A 29 8.25 -13.96 5.90
N MET A 30 7.75 -15.10 6.37
CA MET A 30 8.55 -16.09 7.11
C MET A 30 9.69 -16.66 6.27
N LYS A 31 9.42 -16.93 4.99
CA LYS A 31 10.45 -17.40 4.06
C LYS A 31 11.55 -16.36 3.87
N GLU A 32 11.21 -15.09 3.66
CA GLU A 32 12.20 -14.03 3.45
C GLU A 32 12.99 -13.71 4.73
N LEU A 33 12.31 -13.69 5.88
CA LEU A 33 12.94 -13.44 7.18
C LEU A 33 13.84 -14.59 7.63
N SER A 34 13.62 -15.82 7.16
CA SER A 34 14.49 -16.96 7.49
C SER A 34 15.96 -16.73 7.09
N ASN A 35 16.21 -15.86 6.12
CA ASN A 35 17.56 -15.45 5.72
C ASN A 35 18.34 -14.72 6.84
N TRP A 36 17.64 -14.20 7.84
CA TRP A 36 18.19 -13.45 8.98
C TRP A 36 18.35 -14.29 10.24
N GLY A 37 17.96 -15.57 10.21
CA GLY A 37 18.16 -16.50 11.33
C GLY A 37 17.20 -16.32 12.51
N PHE A 38 16.06 -15.65 12.32
CA PHE A 38 15.02 -15.53 13.33
C PHE A 38 13.62 -15.80 12.75
N GLN A 39 12.66 -16.05 13.65
CA GLN A 39 11.24 -16.12 13.32
C GLN A 39 10.54 -14.88 13.91
N CYS A 40 9.76 -14.17 13.10
CA CYS A 40 9.07 -12.96 13.56
C CYS A 40 7.81 -13.33 14.35
N SER A 41 7.71 -12.79 15.56
CA SER A 41 6.59 -12.97 16.49
C SER A 41 5.77 -11.68 16.68
N CYS A 42 5.79 -10.77 15.72
CA CYS A 42 5.01 -9.54 15.80
C CYS A 42 3.49 -9.85 15.83
N PRO A 43 2.63 -8.90 16.26
CA PRO A 43 1.18 -9.11 16.32
C PRO A 43 0.56 -9.57 14.99
N ALA A 44 1.09 -9.14 13.85
CA ALA A 44 0.61 -9.57 12.53
C ALA A 44 1.04 -10.99 12.13
N CYS A 45 1.97 -11.61 12.85
CA CYS A 45 2.44 -12.98 12.61
C CYS A 45 1.90 -13.97 13.65
N GLU A 46 1.85 -13.58 14.93
CA GLU A 46 1.49 -14.50 16.03
C GLU A 46 0.41 -13.94 16.97
N GLY A 47 -0.12 -12.75 16.70
CA GLY A 47 -1.19 -12.15 17.51
C GLY A 47 -2.56 -12.84 17.32
N PRO A 48 -3.55 -12.48 18.16
CA PRO A 48 -4.91 -13.05 18.08
C PRO A 48 -5.58 -12.82 16.72
N ASP A 49 -5.25 -11.71 16.06
CA ASP A 49 -5.79 -11.34 14.74
C ASP A 49 -4.82 -11.67 13.59
N ALA A 50 -3.79 -12.51 13.82
CA ALA A 50 -2.82 -12.88 12.79
C ALA A 50 -3.45 -13.44 11.49
N PRO A 51 -4.51 -14.29 11.54
CA PRO A 51 -5.19 -14.72 10.33
C PRO A 51 -5.81 -13.57 9.52
N GLN A 52 -6.36 -12.56 10.19
CA GLN A 52 -6.96 -11.39 9.59
C GLN A 52 -5.90 -10.47 8.98
N HIS A 53 -4.77 -10.30 9.67
CA HIS A 53 -3.61 -9.59 9.12
C HIS A 53 -3.08 -10.26 7.85
N ASP A 54 -2.96 -11.59 7.86
CA ASP A 54 -2.54 -12.34 6.67
C ASP A 54 -3.52 -12.19 5.51
N GLU A 55 -4.83 -12.25 5.78
CA GLU A 55 -5.87 -12.03 4.77
C GLU A 55 -5.79 -10.64 4.15
N ARG A 56 -5.74 -9.58 4.98
CA ARG A 56 -5.64 -8.21 4.49
C ARG A 56 -4.38 -8.01 3.67
N ARG A 57 -3.22 -8.47 4.13
CA ARG A 57 -1.95 -8.33 3.38
C ARG A 57 -1.94 -9.09 2.05
N ARG A 58 -2.56 -10.27 1.99
CA ARG A 58 -2.77 -10.98 0.72
C ARG A 58 -3.68 -10.21 -0.21
N ARG A 59 -4.77 -9.63 0.31
CA ARG A 59 -5.70 -8.81 -0.47
C ARG A 59 -5.03 -7.55 -1.00
N ILE A 60 -4.23 -6.87 -0.19
CA ILE A 60 -3.45 -5.69 -0.61
C ILE A 60 -2.51 -6.07 -1.76
N ALA A 61 -1.76 -7.16 -1.61
CA ALA A 61 -0.85 -7.65 -2.66
C ALA A 61 -1.59 -7.98 -3.96
N GLN A 62 -2.76 -8.63 -3.87
CA GLN A 62 -3.60 -8.94 -5.03
C GLN A 62 -4.11 -7.67 -5.73
N ASN A 63 -4.69 -6.74 -4.97
CA ASN A 63 -5.22 -5.49 -5.50
C ASN A 63 -4.11 -4.68 -6.17
N ARG A 64 -2.94 -4.58 -5.52
CA ARG A 64 -1.76 -3.91 -6.08
C ARG A 64 -1.34 -4.53 -7.41
N GLY A 65 -1.22 -5.86 -7.48
CA GLY A 65 -0.87 -6.54 -8.73
C GLY A 65 -1.87 -6.23 -9.85
N ILE A 66 -3.18 -6.30 -9.58
CA ILE A 66 -4.23 -5.98 -10.55
C ILE A 66 -4.10 -4.52 -11.03
N LEU A 67 -3.87 -3.57 -10.13
CA LEU A 67 -3.74 -2.15 -10.45
C LEU A 67 -2.46 -1.85 -11.24
N GLU A 68 -1.34 -2.51 -10.94
CA GLU A 68 -0.10 -2.42 -11.71
C GLU A 68 -0.32 -2.88 -13.16
N PHE A 69 -0.94 -4.05 -13.34
CA PHE A 69 -1.33 -4.53 -14.67
C PHE A 69 -2.26 -3.55 -15.38
N TYR A 70 -3.26 -3.00 -14.69
CA TYR A 70 -4.19 -2.03 -15.26
C TYR A 70 -3.48 -0.74 -15.72
N LYS A 71 -2.57 -0.22 -14.89
CA LYS A 71 -1.82 1.01 -15.14
C LYS A 71 -0.87 0.92 -16.34
N ASP A 72 -0.29 -0.26 -16.55
CA ASP A 72 0.72 -0.51 -17.59
C ASP A 72 0.11 -0.85 -18.95
N ILE A 73 -1.18 -1.17 -19.02
CA ILE A 73 -1.88 -1.34 -20.29
C ILE A 73 -2.01 0.02 -20.98
N ARG A 74 -1.32 0.15 -22.12
CA ARG A 74 -1.48 1.29 -23.02
C ARG A 74 -2.92 1.39 -23.48
N ASP A 75 -3.40 2.60 -23.67
CA ASP A 75 -4.73 2.88 -24.25
C ASP A 75 -4.73 2.57 -25.77
N ASP A 76 -4.39 1.32 -26.12
CA ASP A 76 -4.33 0.80 -27.49
C ASP A 76 -5.57 -0.06 -27.83
N GLY A 77 -6.57 -0.05 -26.95
CA GLY A 77 -7.80 -0.81 -27.10
C GLY A 77 -7.67 -2.30 -26.76
N GLN A 78 -6.50 -2.80 -26.32
CA GLN A 78 -6.26 -4.21 -25.99
C GLN A 78 -6.24 -4.49 -24.48
N ARG A 79 -7.11 -3.82 -23.70
CA ARG A 79 -7.30 -4.16 -22.28
C ARG A 79 -7.78 -5.61 -22.16
N PRO A 80 -7.02 -6.52 -21.50
CA PRO A 80 -7.44 -7.89 -21.29
C PRO A 80 -8.75 -7.89 -20.48
N ARG A 81 -9.78 -8.55 -21.02
CA ARG A 81 -11.09 -8.66 -20.35
C ARG A 81 -11.12 -9.90 -19.47
N PHE A 82 -10.33 -9.90 -18.41
CA PHE A 82 -10.49 -10.88 -17.33
C PHE A 82 -11.50 -10.35 -16.30
N ALA A 83 -12.18 -11.24 -15.57
CA ALA A 83 -13.25 -10.85 -14.64
C ALA A 83 -12.76 -9.93 -13.50
N GLU A 84 -11.50 -10.05 -13.12
CA GLU A 84 -10.91 -9.37 -11.96
C GLU A 84 -10.17 -8.06 -12.30
N ILE A 85 -9.98 -7.74 -13.59
CA ILE A 85 -9.31 -6.50 -14.01
C ILE A 85 -10.33 -5.37 -14.16
N PRO A 86 -10.09 -4.17 -13.59
CA PRO A 86 -10.91 -3.00 -13.81
C PRO A 86 -11.10 -2.68 -15.29
N LYS A 87 -12.32 -2.30 -15.67
CA LYS A 87 -12.67 -1.96 -17.06
C LYS A 87 -12.61 -0.47 -17.35
N SER A 88 -12.64 0.35 -16.29
CA SER A 88 -12.61 1.81 -16.34
C SER A 88 -11.77 2.36 -15.20
N ASP A 89 -11.35 3.61 -15.33
CA ASP A 89 -10.62 4.30 -14.27
C ASP A 89 -11.48 4.45 -13.01
N LEU A 90 -12.81 4.54 -13.14
CA LEU A 90 -13.71 4.54 -11.98
C LEU A 90 -13.70 3.20 -11.23
N GLU A 91 -13.63 2.07 -11.95
CA GLU A 91 -13.48 0.74 -11.30
C GLU A 91 -12.10 0.58 -10.68
N ALA A 92 -11.04 1.08 -11.34
CA ALA A 92 -9.68 1.05 -10.82
C ALA A 92 -9.55 1.93 -9.56
N LEU A 93 -10.18 3.11 -9.55
CA LEU A 93 -10.24 3.99 -8.40
C LEU A 93 -10.87 3.30 -7.19
N LYS A 94 -12.02 2.62 -7.36
CA LYS A 94 -12.67 1.89 -6.26
C LYS A 94 -11.79 0.80 -5.68
N LEU A 95 -11.10 0.04 -6.54
CA LEU A 95 -10.17 -1.00 -6.10
C LEU A 95 -8.95 -0.39 -5.39
N CYS A 96 -8.46 0.76 -5.86
CA CYS A 96 -7.37 1.50 -5.23
C CYS A 96 -7.78 2.06 -3.86
N GLN A 97 -9.01 2.57 -3.74
CA GLN A 97 -9.60 3.02 -2.47
C GLN A 97 -9.75 1.88 -1.46
N GLU A 98 -10.20 0.69 -1.91
CA GLU A 98 -10.18 -0.52 -1.08
C GLU A 98 -8.77 -0.82 -0.58
N ASN A 99 -7.77 -0.71 -1.47
CA ASN A 99 -6.38 -0.95 -1.12
C ASN A 99 -5.85 0.04 -0.08
N VAL A 100 -6.17 1.34 -0.22
CA VAL A 100 -5.83 2.39 0.76
C VAL A 100 -6.43 2.07 2.13
N THR A 101 -7.72 1.72 2.19
CA THR A 101 -8.38 1.35 3.45
C THR A 101 -7.66 0.19 4.14
N LEU A 102 -7.33 -0.87 3.39
CA LEU A 102 -6.62 -2.03 3.92
C LEU A 102 -5.21 -1.67 4.42
N LEU A 103 -4.49 -0.79 3.72
CA LEU A 103 -3.18 -0.30 4.14
C LEU A 103 -3.25 0.51 5.44
N GLN A 104 -4.28 1.35 5.58
CA GLN A 104 -4.54 2.10 6.81
C GLN A 104 -4.85 1.15 7.98
N GLU A 105 -5.69 0.14 7.76
CA GLU A 105 -6.01 -0.88 8.77
C GLU A 105 -4.78 -1.71 9.20
N GLU A 106 -3.86 -1.98 8.27
CA GLU A 106 -2.61 -2.69 8.57
C GLU A 106 -1.50 -1.79 9.14
N GLY A 107 -1.70 -0.47 9.16
CA GLY A 107 -0.70 0.51 9.61
C GLY A 107 0.53 0.60 8.71
N LEU A 108 0.40 0.28 7.41
CA LEU A 108 1.49 0.27 6.43
C LEU A 108 1.61 1.64 5.75
N VAL A 109 1.98 2.64 6.54
CA VAL A 109 1.96 4.08 6.16
C VAL A 109 2.83 4.35 4.93
N GLU A 110 4.00 3.72 4.84
CA GLU A 110 4.96 3.91 3.75
C GLU A 110 4.43 3.49 2.37
N GLN A 111 3.41 2.63 2.34
CA GLN A 111 2.78 2.15 1.10
C GLN A 111 1.59 3.04 0.68
N LEU A 112 1.15 3.97 1.54
CA LEU A 112 0.02 4.85 1.26
C LEU A 112 0.33 5.85 0.16
N GLY A 113 1.55 6.39 0.10
CA GLY A 113 1.92 7.42 -0.89
C GLY A 113 1.70 6.94 -2.33
N VAL A 114 2.25 5.77 -2.67
CA VAL A 114 2.05 5.16 -4.00
C VAL A 114 0.56 4.88 -4.27
N SER A 115 -0.19 4.44 -3.26
CA SER A 115 -1.62 4.15 -3.42
C SER A 115 -2.46 5.42 -3.63
N TYR A 116 -2.14 6.51 -2.94
CA TYR A 116 -2.77 7.80 -3.16
C TYR A 116 -2.44 8.37 -4.54
N GLY A 117 -1.19 8.28 -5.01
CA GLY A 117 -0.84 8.68 -6.37
C GLY A 117 -1.58 7.89 -7.45
N TRP A 118 -1.88 6.60 -7.20
CA TRP A 118 -2.74 5.82 -8.09
C TRP A 118 -4.22 6.24 -7.99
N CYS A 119 -4.73 6.50 -6.79
CA CYS A 119 -6.07 7.07 -6.61
C CYS A 119 -6.22 8.39 -7.38
N ALA A 120 -5.27 9.32 -7.28
CA ALA A 120 -5.24 10.57 -8.04
C ALA A 120 -5.29 10.30 -9.55
N LYS A 121 -4.41 9.43 -10.04
CA LYS A 121 -4.37 9.04 -11.46
C LYS A 121 -5.72 8.52 -11.96
N PHE A 122 -6.34 7.59 -11.22
CA PHE A 122 -7.60 6.97 -11.64
C PHE A 122 -8.81 7.91 -11.45
N ALA A 123 -8.82 8.77 -10.43
CA ALA A 123 -9.82 9.81 -10.28
C ALA A 123 -9.79 10.77 -11.47
N LYS A 124 -8.61 11.23 -11.87
CA LYS A 124 -8.41 12.06 -13.06
C LYS A 124 -8.85 11.37 -14.35
N GLY A 125 -8.48 10.10 -14.54
CA GLY A 125 -8.95 9.29 -15.68
C GLY A 125 -10.47 9.13 -15.74
N ALA A 126 -11.13 9.13 -14.57
CA ALA A 126 -12.58 9.09 -14.46
C ALA A 126 -13.26 10.47 -14.58
N GLY A 127 -12.50 11.56 -14.76
CA GLY A 127 -13.02 12.93 -14.83
C GLY A 127 -13.46 13.50 -13.47
N LEU A 128 -12.88 13.01 -12.38
CA LEU A 128 -13.13 13.46 -11.00
C LEU A 128 -11.97 14.33 -10.52
N ASP A 129 -11.81 15.52 -11.11
CA ASP A 129 -10.61 16.34 -10.92
C ASP A 129 -10.41 16.82 -9.47
N GLU A 130 -11.45 17.31 -8.80
CA GLU A 130 -11.35 17.74 -7.39
C GLU A 130 -10.89 16.60 -6.48
N LEU A 131 -11.43 15.40 -6.67
CA LEU A 131 -11.02 14.22 -5.90
C LEU A 131 -9.58 13.79 -6.23
N ALA A 132 -9.12 14.03 -7.46
CA ALA A 132 -7.74 13.75 -7.83
C ALA A 132 -6.77 14.69 -7.08
N GLU A 133 -7.10 15.98 -6.98
CA GLU A 133 -6.33 16.97 -6.23
C GLU A 133 -6.23 16.59 -4.75
N ASP A 134 -7.34 16.18 -4.11
CA ASP A 134 -7.34 15.68 -2.73
C ASP A 134 -6.36 14.50 -2.52
N TYR A 135 -6.28 13.58 -3.49
CA TYR A 135 -5.35 12.45 -3.44
C TYR A 135 -3.90 12.84 -3.71
N GLU A 136 -3.64 13.85 -4.53
CA GLU A 136 -2.30 14.40 -4.74
C GLU A 136 -1.78 15.06 -3.45
N GLU A 137 -2.64 15.77 -2.71
CA GLU A 137 -2.30 16.33 -1.39
C GLU A 137 -1.98 15.22 -0.38
N MET A 138 -2.81 14.16 -0.29
CA MET A 138 -2.54 13.03 0.60
C MET A 138 -1.25 12.26 0.22
N GLU A 139 -0.94 12.10 -1.07
CA GLU A 139 0.34 11.53 -1.51
C GLU A 139 1.52 12.37 -1.01
N PHE A 140 1.40 13.70 -1.15
CA PHE A 140 2.42 14.64 -0.69
C PHE A 140 2.62 14.58 0.83
N GLU A 141 1.56 14.48 1.62
CA GLU A 141 1.66 14.32 3.08
C GLU A 141 2.44 13.06 3.46
N ILE A 142 2.19 11.92 2.79
CA ILE A 142 2.95 10.68 3.04
C ILE A 142 4.42 10.83 2.62
N LEU A 143 4.70 11.54 1.52
CA LEU A 143 6.07 11.83 1.12
C LEU A 143 6.79 12.62 2.21
N VAL A 144 6.19 13.71 2.70
CA VAL A 144 6.75 14.53 3.79
C VAL A 144 7.04 13.68 5.04
N ILE A 145 6.12 12.79 5.43
CA ILE A 145 6.29 11.90 6.58
C ILE A 145 7.44 10.90 6.37
N THR A 146 7.60 10.37 5.15
CA THR A 146 8.53 9.28 4.87
C THR A 146 9.93 9.74 4.47
N THR A 147 10.08 10.97 3.96
CA THR A 147 11.38 11.53 3.53
C THR A 147 11.83 12.73 4.35
N GLY A 148 10.94 13.34 5.14
CA GLY A 148 11.23 14.59 5.86
C GLY A 148 11.38 15.81 4.95
N GLU A 149 11.17 15.67 3.63
CA GLU A 149 11.29 16.76 2.67
C GLU A 149 10.01 17.61 2.70
N TYR A 150 10.08 18.79 3.33
CA TYR A 150 9.11 19.86 3.12
C TYR A 150 9.46 20.61 1.83
N VAL A 151 8.47 20.81 0.94
CA VAL A 151 8.60 21.78 -0.14
C VAL A 151 8.10 23.11 0.40
N GLU A 152 9.02 24.06 0.61
CA GLU A 152 8.72 25.47 0.94
C GLU A 152 8.09 26.22 -0.23
#